data_AF-A0A952RXQ5-F1
#
_entry.id   AF-A0A952RXQ5-F1
#
_cell.length_a   1.000
_cell.length_b   1.000
_cell.length_c   1.000
_cell.angle_alpha   90.00
_cell.angle_beta   90.00
_cell.angle_gamma   90.00
#
_symmetry.space_group_name_H-M   'P 1'
#
loop_
_entity.id
_entity.type
_entity.pdbx_description
1 polymer ?
#
loop_
_entity_poly.entity_id
_entity_poly.type
_entity_poly.pdbx_seq_one_letter_code
_entity_poly.pdbx_strand_id
1 'polypeptide(L)'
;MGRTSKRDKSEYRIDSLSKSILVLEAVEGGEPVPFRRIVERTGFSEDFVRRSLITWELHNYVRMTGNNCWIYDRRLLSFALSANV
;
A
#
# COMPACT_ATOMS: atom_id res chain seq x y z
N MET A 1 -28.85 -32.28 -6.06
CA MET A 1 -27.51 -32.25 -5.43
C MET A 1 -26.80 -30.97 -5.86
N GLY A 2 -26.84 -29.93 -5.04
CA GLY A 2 -26.14 -28.68 -5.33
C GLY A 2 -24.65 -28.84 -5.03
N ARG A 3 -23.80 -28.86 -6.06
CA ARG A 3 -22.37 -28.67 -5.88
C ARG A 3 -22.14 -27.23 -5.47
N THR A 4 -21.79 -26.99 -4.21
CA THR A 4 -21.10 -25.77 -3.80
C THR A 4 -19.74 -25.77 -4.47
N SER A 5 -19.68 -25.22 -5.69
CA SER A 5 -18.44 -24.85 -6.34
C SER A 5 -17.74 -23.86 -5.43
N LYS A 6 -16.64 -24.28 -4.77
CA LYS A 6 -15.77 -23.36 -4.06
C LYS A 6 -15.28 -22.33 -5.11
N ARG A 7 -15.56 -21.05 -4.89
CA ARG A 7 -15.06 -19.97 -5.78
C ARG A 7 -13.55 -20.05 -5.86
N ASP A 8 -13.00 -19.77 -7.04
CA ASP A 8 -11.56 -19.66 -7.21
C ASP A 8 -11.04 -18.47 -6.37
N LYS A 9 -9.85 -18.60 -5.77
CA LYS A 9 -9.27 -17.54 -4.93
C LYS A 9 -9.09 -16.22 -5.70
N SER A 10 -8.83 -16.29 -7.01
CA SER A 10 -8.70 -15.13 -7.88
C SER A 10 -9.98 -14.31 -7.98
N GLU A 11 -11.16 -14.92 -7.77
CA GLU A 11 -12.45 -14.24 -7.79
C GLU A 11 -12.63 -13.26 -6.61
N TYR A 12 -11.81 -13.37 -5.56
CA TYR A 12 -11.83 -12.45 -4.42
C TYR A 12 -10.89 -11.25 -4.60
N ARG A 13 -10.15 -11.18 -5.72
CA ARG A 13 -9.18 -10.10 -5.96
C ARG A 13 -9.91 -8.79 -6.21
N ILE A 14 -9.59 -7.78 -5.40
CA ILE A 14 -10.00 -6.39 -5.62
C ILE A 14 -8.79 -5.66 -6.22
N ASP A 15 -8.82 -5.42 -7.53
CA ASP A 15 -7.66 -4.89 -8.27
C ASP A 15 -7.14 -3.55 -7.71
N SER A 16 -8.02 -2.65 -7.28
CA SER A 16 -7.62 -1.38 -6.67
C SER A 16 -6.89 -1.56 -5.34
N LEU A 17 -7.34 -2.50 -4.51
CA LEU A 17 -6.69 -2.86 -3.25
C LEU A 17 -5.32 -3.49 -3.54
N SER A 18 -5.24 -4.44 -4.47
CA SER A 18 -3.99 -5.08 -4.88
C SER A 18 -2.97 -4.05 -5.36
N LYS A 19 -3.37 -3.12 -6.23
CA LYS A 19 -2.48 -2.03 -6.70
C LYS A 19 -2.10 -1.07 -5.58
N SER A 20 -3.02 -0.75 -4.67
CA SER A 20 -2.72 0.15 -3.55
C SER A 20 -1.73 -0.47 -2.56
N ILE A 21 -1.72 -1.80 -2.40
CA ILE A 21 -0.70 -2.51 -1.61
C ILE A 21 0.68 -2.37 -2.27
N LEU A 22 0.78 -2.50 -3.59
CA LEU A 22 2.05 -2.28 -4.31
C LEU A 22 2.59 -0.84 -4.14
N VAL A 23 1.70 0.16 -4.03
CA VAL A 23 2.10 1.53 -3.68
C VAL A 23 2.67 1.61 -2.26
N LEU A 24 2.08 0.86 -1.31
CA LEU A 24 2.57 0.79 0.06
C LEU A 24 3.95 0.11 0.15
N GLU A 25 4.15 -0.99 -0.57
CA GLU A 25 5.43 -1.69 -0.68
C GLU A 25 6.51 -0.81 -1.34
N ALA A 26 6.12 0.07 -2.28
CA ALA A 26 7.07 1.00 -2.90
C ALA A 26 7.61 2.07 -1.93
N VAL A 27 7.06 2.20 -0.72
CA VAL A 27 7.57 3.05 0.38
C VAL A 27 8.61 2.32 1.24
N GLU A 28 8.87 1.02 1.00
CA GLU A 28 9.89 0.27 1.74
C GLU A 28 11.30 0.88 1.61
N GLY A 29 12.09 0.69 2.68
CA GLY A 29 13.52 1.01 2.68
C GLY A 29 14.06 1.77 3.88
N GLY A 30 13.27 1.99 4.95
CA GLY A 30 13.73 2.63 6.19
C GLY A 30 14.00 4.15 6.08
N GLU A 31 14.23 4.65 4.87
CA GLU A 31 14.48 6.05 4.54
C GLU A 31 13.25 6.71 3.88
N PRO A 32 13.08 8.05 3.99
CA PRO A 32 12.07 8.78 3.24
C PRO A 32 12.15 8.58 1.72
N VAL A 33 11.06 8.11 1.11
CA VAL A 33 10.99 7.82 -0.33
C VAL A 33 10.30 8.97 -1.07
N PRO A 34 10.98 9.64 -2.02
CA PRO A 34 10.35 10.69 -2.82
C PRO A 34 9.14 10.18 -3.61
N PHE A 35 8.06 10.98 -3.70
CA PHE A 35 6.86 10.63 -4.47
C PHE A 35 7.17 10.13 -5.89
N ARG A 36 8.08 10.81 -6.59
CA ARG A 36 8.50 10.43 -7.95
C ARG A 36 9.09 9.01 -8.01
N ARG A 37 9.86 8.62 -7.00
CA ARG A 37 10.46 7.28 -6.92
C ARG A 37 9.39 6.21 -6.69
N ILE A 38 8.32 6.52 -5.97
CA ILE A 38 7.18 5.59 -5.77
C ILE A 38 6.43 5.39 -7.09
N VAL A 39 6.21 6.46 -7.85
CA VAL A 39 5.64 6.40 -9.21
C VAL A 39 6.49 5.53 -10.12
N GLU A 40 7.81 5.75 -10.14
CA GLU A 40 8.76 4.96 -10.95
C GLU A 40 8.79 3.47 -10.54
N ARG A 41 8.76 3.16 -9.24
CA ARG A 41 8.75 1.78 -8.71
C ARG A 41 7.48 1.02 -9.08
N THR A 42 6.34 1.70 -9.08
CA THR A 42 5.03 1.07 -9.29
C THR A 42 4.59 1.05 -10.74
N GLY A 43 5.06 2.00 -11.56
CA GLY A 43 4.61 2.19 -12.94
C GLY A 43 3.16 2.67 -13.05
N PHE A 44 2.54 3.12 -11.97
CA PHE A 44 1.16 3.64 -11.97
C PHE A 44 1.12 5.14 -12.28
N SER A 45 -0.07 5.65 -12.59
CA SER A 45 -0.25 7.10 -12.80
C SER A 45 -0.02 7.88 -11.50
N GLU A 46 0.48 9.11 -11.61
CA GLU A 46 0.68 9.98 -10.46
C GLU A 46 -0.60 10.20 -9.65
N ASP A 47 -1.74 10.35 -10.32
CA ASP A 47 -3.04 10.50 -9.64
C ASP A 47 -3.37 9.28 -8.78
N PHE A 48 -3.19 8.07 -9.34
CA PHE A 48 -3.46 6.84 -8.59
C PHE A 48 -2.52 6.71 -7.39
N VAL A 49 -1.22 6.90 -7.59
CA VAL A 49 -0.22 6.83 -6.50
C VAL A 49 -0.55 7.85 -5.41
N ARG A 50 -0.89 9.09 -5.78
CA ARG A 50 -1.27 10.14 -4.83
C ARG A 50 -2.51 9.75 -4.02
N ARG A 51 -3.57 9.29 -4.68
CA ARG A 51 -4.81 8.88 -4.01
C ARG A 51 -4.58 7.68 -3.09
N SER A 52 -3.76 6.72 -3.49
CA SER A 52 -3.36 5.59 -2.64
C SER A 52 -2.58 6.05 -1.41
N LEU A 53 -1.54 6.88 -1.57
CA LEU A 53 -0.74 7.39 -0.46
C LEU A 53 -1.57 8.20 0.54
N ILE A 54 -2.44 9.09 0.06
CA ILE A 54 -3.35 9.86 0.90
C ILE A 54 -4.34 8.93 1.63
N THR A 55 -4.85 7.90 0.95
CA THR A 55 -5.73 6.91 1.58
C THR A 55 -5.02 6.17 2.72
N TRP A 56 -3.77 5.75 2.50
CA TRP A 56 -2.96 5.11 3.54
C TRP A 56 -2.63 6.07 4.69
N GLU A 57 -2.40 7.35 4.40
CA GLU A 57 -2.12 8.40 5.39
C GLU A 57 -3.34 8.70 6.28
N LEU A 58 -4.55 8.75 5.70
CA LEU A 58 -5.80 8.89 6.47
C LEU A 58 -5.99 7.76 7.50
N HIS A 59 -5.33 6.62 7.30
CA HIS A 59 -5.35 5.48 8.20
C HIS A 59 -4.07 5.33 9.03
N ASN A 60 -3.14 6.29 8.99
CA ASN A 60 -1.86 6.31 9.71
C ASN A 60 -0.91 5.15 9.35
N TYR A 61 -1.00 4.60 8.13
CA TYR A 61 -0.07 3.57 7.66
C TYR A 61 1.20 4.16 7.04
N VAL A 62 1.07 5.31 6.39
CA VAL A 62 2.17 6.13 5.87
C VAL A 62 1.98 7.56 6.31
N ARG A 63 3.01 8.39 6.17
CA ARG A 63 2.90 9.83 6.30
C ARG A 63 3.85 10.54 5.35
N MET A 64 3.45 11.70 4.88
CA MET A 64 4.33 12.58 4.13
C MET A 64 5.31 13.29 5.08
N THR A 65 6.59 13.32 4.72
CA THR A 65 7.61 14.13 5.38
C THR A 65 7.77 15.47 4.67
N GLY A 66 8.62 16.36 5.19
CA GLY A 66 9.10 17.50 4.40
C GLY A 66 9.66 17.03 3.05
N ASN A 67 9.56 17.88 2.02
CA ASN A 67 10.06 17.64 0.66
C ASN A 67 9.31 16.58 -0.17
N ASN A 68 8.03 16.32 0.10
CA ASN A 68 7.20 15.38 -0.68
C ASN A 68 7.79 13.94 -0.72
N CYS A 69 8.42 13.55 0.38
CA CYS A 69 8.85 12.17 0.62
C CYS A 69 7.85 11.48 1.55
N TRP A 70 7.84 10.16 1.51
CA TRP A 70 6.90 9.32 2.22
C TRP A 70 7.64 8.27 3.03
N ILE A 71 7.12 7.98 4.23
CA ILE A 71 7.62 6.91 5.10
C ILE A 71 6.45 6.12 5.68
N TYR A 72 6.74 4.95 6.22
CA TYR A 72 5.81 4.24 7.09
C TYR A 72 5.56 5.00 8.38
N ASP A 73 4.31 4.93 8.83
CA ASP A 73 3.89 5.51 10.10
C ASP A 73 3.63 4.40 11.13
N ARG A 74 3.49 4.82 12.40
CA ARG A 74 3.49 3.94 13.58
C ARG A 74 2.49 2.81 13.48
N ARG A 75 1.32 3.00 12.85
CA ARG A 75 0.32 1.94 12.75
C ARG A 75 0.81 0.75 11.94
N LEU A 76 1.48 1.00 10.80
CA LEU A 76 2.00 -0.08 9.97
C LEU A 76 3.15 -0.81 10.67
N LEU A 77 4.03 -0.06 11.33
CA LEU A 77 5.14 -0.62 12.11
C LEU A 77 4.62 -1.49 13.26
N SER A 78 3.63 -1.02 14.01
CA SER A 78 2.98 -1.81 15.06
C SER A 78 2.31 -3.07 14.51
N PHE A 79 1.62 -2.97 13.36
CA PHE A 79 1.01 -4.12 12.69
C PHE A 79 2.05 -5.18 12.34
N ALA A 80 3.17 -4.78 11.73
CA ALA A 80 4.27 -5.67 11.37
C ALA A 80 4.95 -6.33 12.59
N LEU A 81 5.15 -5.58 13.68
CA LEU A 81 5.73 -6.11 14.92
C LEU A 81 4.77 -7.06 15.65
N SER A 82 3.47 -6.77 15.64
CA SER A 82 2.44 -7.63 16.25
C SER A 82 2.21 -8.94 15.50
N ALA A 83 2.58 -8.99 14.21
CA ALA A 83 2.46 -10.19 13.38
C ALA A 83 3.60 -11.21 13.60
N ASN A 84 4.64 -10.84 14.37
CA ASN A 84 5.78 -11.69 14.70
C ASN A 84 5.67 -12.34 16.10
N VAL A 85 4.47 -12.35 16.69
CA VAL A 85 4.12 -13.06 17.94
C VAL A 85 3.20 -14.22 17.59
#